data_AF-L8WRH0-F1
#
_entry.id   AF-L8WRH0-F1
#
_cell.length_a   1.000
_cell.length_b   1.000
_cell.length_c   1.000
_cell.angle_alpha   90.00
_cell.angle_beta   90.00
_cell.angle_gamma   90.00
#
_symmetry.space_group_name_H-M   'P 1'
#
loop_
_entity.id
_entity.type
_entity.pdbx_description
1 polymer ?
#
loop_
_entity_poly.entity_id
_entity_poly.type
_entity_poly.pdbx_seq_one_letter_code
_entity_poly.pdbx_strand_id
1 'polypeptide(L)'
;MIGKSVLISTALTWDELEKRTRTGNMSTPQSELRAQFIQGALEAGALKFGQFTLKSGRISPYFFNAGLLCTAPLLSSLASSYASLIASEFTHDSQPTFDVLFGPAYKGIPLAAATSLTLLQHNISTSFAYNRKESKSHGEGGTLVGASLEGKRVLVLDDVITAGTAVREALDAVKLAGGVVVGVVVALDREEVAPGGTGSTMKDVEAEIKKRAGEWETGKAPVVGEPKVRAAVRMRDLVSWLEDQGRTEDVQKMKAYRDQYGVKDITKIIQRQNEIPMPIYAAGWLARHGKIYVIGSPCSRELEINRPEVSEDYMQR
;
A
#
# COMPACT_ATOMS: atom_id res chain seq x y z
N MET A 1 20.05 21.31 56.31
CA MET A 1 20.41 19.90 56.07
C MET A 1 19.31 19.25 55.24
N ILE A 2 19.74 18.54 54.20
CA ILE A 2 18.97 17.88 53.14
C ILE A 2 18.33 16.59 53.69
N GLY A 3 17.13 16.20 53.24
CA GLY A 3 16.55 14.93 53.70
C GLY A 3 15.19 14.47 53.13
N LYS A 4 15.12 14.29 51.80
CA LYS A 4 14.36 13.26 51.04
C LYS A 4 12.89 12.95 51.40
N SER A 5 11.98 13.49 50.57
CA SER A 5 10.71 12.84 50.21
C SER A 5 10.99 11.74 49.18
N VAL A 6 10.60 10.51 49.47
CA VAL A 6 10.68 9.37 48.55
C VAL A 6 9.35 9.28 47.81
N LEU A 7 9.33 9.74 46.55
CA LEU A 7 8.28 9.38 45.60
C LEU A 7 8.59 7.97 45.09
N ILE A 8 7.85 6.98 45.61
CA ILE A 8 7.86 5.62 45.04
C ILE A 8 7.01 5.68 43.76
N SER A 9 7.67 5.83 42.62
CA SER A 9 7.08 5.52 41.32
C SER A 9 7.04 4.01 41.18
N THR A 10 5.88 3.39 41.41
CA THR A 10 5.65 2.00 40.98
C THR A 10 5.48 2.01 39.47
N ALA A 11 6.52 1.62 38.74
CA ALA A 11 6.41 1.29 37.33
C ALA A 11 5.40 0.15 37.16
N LEU A 12 4.36 0.40 36.37
CA LEU A 12 3.35 -0.61 36.03
C LEU A 12 4.03 -1.78 35.32
N THR A 13 3.60 -2.99 35.66
CA THR A 13 4.09 -4.21 35.01
C THR A 13 3.57 -4.30 33.57
N TRP A 14 4.29 -5.00 32.69
CA TRP A 14 3.87 -5.22 31.30
C TRP A 14 2.49 -5.90 31.21
N ASP A 15 2.15 -6.79 32.14
CA ASP A 15 0.84 -7.43 32.22
C ASP A 15 -0.29 -6.45 32.61
N GLU A 16 0.00 -5.42 33.41
CA GLU A 16 -0.96 -4.35 33.75
C GLU A 16 -1.18 -3.38 32.59
N LEU A 17 -0.14 -3.15 31.76
CA LEU A 17 -0.27 -2.42 30.50
C LEU A 17 -1.10 -3.20 29.48
N GLU A 18 -0.87 -4.52 29.34
CA GLU A 18 -1.67 -5.38 28.45
C GLU A 18 -3.13 -5.49 28.91
N LYS A 19 -3.39 -5.62 30.22
CA LYS A 19 -4.77 -5.64 30.75
C LYS A 19 -5.50 -4.32 30.49
N ARG A 20 -4.83 -3.17 30.56
CA ARG A 20 -5.42 -1.87 30.18
C ARG A 20 -5.69 -1.76 28.68
N THR A 21 -4.88 -2.36 27.82
CA THR A 21 -5.19 -2.46 26.38
C THR A 21 -6.38 -3.39 26.08
N ARG A 22 -6.67 -4.36 26.96
CA ARG A 22 -7.80 -5.28 26.82
C ARG A 22 -9.13 -4.76 27.37
N THR A 23 -9.13 -3.77 28.26
CA THR A 23 -10.36 -3.22 28.89
C THR A 23 -10.75 -1.82 28.42
N GLY A 24 -10.06 -1.27 27.43
CA GLY A 24 -10.48 -0.07 26.71
C GLY A 24 -10.59 -0.36 25.22
N ASN A 25 -11.75 -0.82 24.76
CA ASN A 25 -12.06 -0.94 23.34
C ASN A 25 -12.32 0.46 22.76
N MET A 26 -11.32 1.33 22.80
CA MET A 26 -11.33 2.56 22.01
C MET A 26 -10.77 2.22 20.65
N SER A 27 -11.66 1.88 19.71
CA SER A 27 -11.36 1.89 18.30
C SER A 27 -10.68 3.21 17.93
N THR A 28 -9.56 3.16 17.22
CA THR A 28 -8.97 4.39 16.67
C THR A 28 -9.95 4.99 15.66
N PRO A 29 -10.00 6.33 15.48
CA PRO A 29 -10.85 6.95 14.47
C PRO A 29 -10.68 6.33 13.07
N GLN A 30 -9.45 5.92 12.73
CA GLN A 30 -9.16 5.22 11.47
C GLN A 30 -9.76 3.81 11.41
N SER A 31 -9.83 3.06 12.53
CA SER A 31 -10.48 1.75 12.54
C SER A 31 -12.00 1.84 12.38
N GLU A 32 -12.64 2.87 12.93
CA GLU A 32 -14.07 3.10 12.76
C GLU A 32 -14.43 3.50 11.33
N LEU A 33 -13.69 4.45 10.75
CA LEU A 33 -13.86 4.84 9.35
C LEU A 33 -13.69 3.65 8.41
N ARG A 34 -12.70 2.79 8.67
CA ARG A 34 -12.49 1.55 7.91
C ARG A 34 -13.67 0.59 8.04
N ALA A 35 -14.15 0.35 9.26
CA ALA A 35 -15.31 -0.53 9.48
C ALA A 35 -16.58 0.00 8.79
N GLN A 36 -16.83 1.31 8.86
CA GLN A 36 -17.94 1.97 8.16
C GLN A 36 -17.83 1.81 6.64
N PHE A 37 -16.63 2.00 6.08
CA PHE A 37 -16.42 1.81 4.65
C PHE A 37 -16.62 0.36 4.23
N ILE A 38 -16.10 -0.62 4.99
CA ILE A 38 -16.30 -2.05 4.72
C ILE A 38 -17.78 -2.40 4.73
N GLN A 39 -18.50 -1.96 5.76
CA GLN A 39 -19.94 -2.21 5.89
C GLN A 39 -20.72 -1.58 4.74
N GLY A 40 -20.50 -0.29 4.44
CA GLY A 40 -21.18 0.39 3.34
C GLY A 40 -20.84 -0.22 1.98
N ALA A 41 -19.61 -0.70 1.78
CA ALA A 41 -19.23 -1.40 0.55
C ALA A 41 -19.95 -2.74 0.40
N LEU A 42 -20.20 -3.47 1.50
CA LEU A 42 -20.99 -4.70 1.48
C LEU A 42 -22.46 -4.43 1.14
N GLU A 43 -23.06 -3.43 1.77
CA GLU A 43 -24.45 -3.03 1.54
C GLU A 43 -24.70 -2.57 0.10
N ALA A 44 -23.76 -1.82 -0.48
CA ALA A 44 -23.82 -1.41 -1.88
C ALA A 44 -23.48 -2.53 -2.87
N GLY A 45 -23.06 -3.70 -2.40
CA GLY A 45 -22.55 -4.80 -3.23
C GLY A 45 -21.23 -4.48 -3.93
N ALA A 46 -20.54 -3.39 -3.53
CA ALA A 46 -19.21 -3.03 -4.00
C ALA A 46 -18.16 -4.01 -3.46
N LEU A 47 -18.34 -4.54 -2.25
CA LEU A 47 -17.57 -5.65 -1.70
C LEU A 47 -18.46 -6.88 -1.58
N LYS A 48 -17.96 -8.04 -2.01
CA LYS A 48 -18.66 -9.33 -1.88
C LYS A 48 -17.71 -10.41 -1.40
N PHE A 49 -18.21 -11.32 -0.59
CA PHE A 49 -17.54 -12.56 -0.20
C PHE A 49 -18.24 -13.75 -0.86
N GLY A 50 -17.48 -14.76 -1.29
CA GLY A 50 -17.98 -15.85 -2.14
C GLY A 50 -16.87 -16.45 -2.98
N GLN A 51 -17.19 -16.90 -4.20
CA GLN A 51 -16.20 -17.46 -5.12
C GLN A 51 -16.22 -16.65 -6.43
N PHE A 52 -15.09 -16.04 -6.77
CA PHE A 52 -14.99 -15.14 -7.93
C PHE A 52 -13.76 -15.44 -8.77
N THR A 53 -13.91 -15.49 -10.08
CA THR A 53 -12.78 -15.58 -11.01
C THR A 53 -12.27 -14.18 -11.33
N LEU A 54 -11.02 -13.88 -10.95
CA LEU A 54 -10.39 -12.60 -11.26
C LEU A 54 -9.91 -12.55 -12.71
N LYS A 55 -9.59 -11.34 -13.22
CA LYS A 55 -8.97 -11.17 -14.55
C LYS A 55 -7.66 -11.95 -14.73
N SER A 56 -6.98 -12.25 -13.62
CA SER A 56 -5.77 -13.09 -13.60
C SER A 56 -6.06 -14.59 -13.71
N GLY A 57 -7.32 -15.01 -13.72
CA GLY A 57 -7.73 -16.41 -13.65
C GLY A 57 -7.77 -16.99 -12.22
N ARG A 58 -7.27 -16.26 -11.21
CA ARG A 58 -7.31 -16.70 -9.80
C ARG A 58 -8.75 -16.81 -9.29
N ILE A 59 -9.02 -17.83 -8.49
CA ILE A 59 -10.27 -17.99 -7.74
C ILE A 59 -10.12 -17.26 -6.40
N SER A 60 -10.80 -16.13 -6.26
CA SER A 60 -10.76 -15.24 -5.10
C SER A 60 -11.96 -15.46 -4.18
N PRO A 61 -11.76 -15.48 -2.85
CA PRO A 61 -12.84 -15.61 -1.86
C PRO A 61 -13.65 -14.32 -1.69
N TYR A 62 -13.24 -13.26 -2.36
CA TYR A 62 -13.87 -11.95 -2.30
C TYR A 62 -13.70 -11.20 -3.62
N PHE A 63 -14.57 -10.23 -3.86
CA PHE A 63 -14.51 -9.36 -5.03
C PHE A 63 -14.84 -7.93 -4.62
N PHE A 64 -14.09 -6.99 -5.20
CA PHE A 64 -14.29 -5.56 -4.98
C PHE A 64 -14.52 -4.86 -6.31
N ASN A 65 -15.69 -4.25 -6.47
CA ASN A 65 -16.09 -3.47 -7.63
C ASN A 65 -16.25 -2.01 -7.23
N ALA A 66 -15.19 -1.23 -7.45
CA ALA A 66 -15.20 0.20 -7.21
C ALA A 66 -16.22 0.98 -8.07
N GLY A 67 -16.74 0.40 -9.16
CA GLY A 67 -17.78 1.02 -9.97
C GLY A 67 -19.10 1.23 -9.21
N LEU A 68 -19.29 0.55 -8.08
CA LEU A 68 -20.46 0.69 -7.20
C LEU A 68 -20.25 1.69 -6.05
N LEU A 69 -19.09 2.38 -6.01
CA LEU A 69 -18.81 3.48 -5.09
C LEU A 69 -19.54 4.77 -5.53
N CYS A 70 -20.86 4.68 -5.72
CA CYS A 70 -21.66 5.70 -6.40
C CYS A 70 -22.79 6.29 -5.55
N THR A 71 -22.92 5.89 -4.28
CA THR A 71 -23.90 6.46 -3.35
C THR A 71 -23.24 7.51 -2.44
N ALA A 72 -23.99 8.53 -2.05
CA ALA A 72 -23.46 9.59 -1.19
C ALA A 72 -22.89 9.05 0.15
N PRO A 73 -23.54 8.12 0.88
CA PRO A 73 -22.98 7.58 2.12
C PRO A 73 -21.64 6.85 1.90
N LEU A 74 -21.54 6.04 0.83
CA LEU A 74 -20.35 5.25 0.55
C LEU A 74 -19.19 6.12 0.08
N LEU A 75 -19.46 7.10 -0.79
CA LEU A 75 -18.47 8.07 -1.23
C LEU A 75 -17.97 8.94 -0.06
N SER A 76 -18.88 9.37 0.83
CA SER A 76 -18.53 10.12 2.04
C SER A 76 -17.61 9.31 2.96
N SER A 77 -17.98 8.06 3.25
CA SER A 77 -17.16 7.17 4.10
C SER A 77 -15.76 6.91 3.52
N LEU A 78 -15.65 6.71 2.20
CA LEU A 78 -14.36 6.56 1.54
C LEU A 78 -13.54 7.85 1.57
N ALA A 79 -14.16 9.00 1.28
CA ALA A 79 -13.49 10.29 1.32
C ALA A 79 -12.98 10.63 2.74
N SER A 80 -13.75 10.31 3.79
CA SER A 80 -13.29 10.44 5.18
C SER A 80 -12.14 9.49 5.50
N SER A 81 -12.19 8.25 5.00
CA SER A 81 -11.09 7.29 5.15
C SER A 81 -9.81 7.76 4.47
N TYR A 82 -9.92 8.35 3.27
CA TYR A 82 -8.80 8.96 2.55
C TYR A 82 -8.29 10.19 3.29
N ALA A 83 -9.15 11.14 3.66
CA ALA A 83 -8.75 12.36 4.32
C ALA A 83 -7.99 12.10 5.64
N SER A 84 -8.49 11.16 6.46
CA SER A 84 -7.83 10.76 7.71
C SER A 84 -6.48 10.06 7.46
N LEU A 85 -6.39 9.22 6.44
CA LEU A 85 -5.13 8.60 6.02
C LEU A 85 -4.13 9.64 5.48
N ILE A 86 -4.60 10.61 4.71
CA ILE A 86 -3.80 11.70 4.15
C ILE A 86 -3.26 12.59 5.27
N ALA A 87 -4.12 12.98 6.21
CA ALA A 87 -3.74 13.80 7.35
C ALA A 87 -2.67 13.14 8.23
N SER A 88 -2.68 11.81 8.35
CA SER A 88 -1.71 11.06 9.16
C SER A 88 -0.42 10.70 8.43
N GLU A 89 -0.46 10.42 7.12
CA GLU A 89 0.69 9.88 6.39
C GLU A 89 1.40 10.90 5.50
N PHE A 90 0.71 11.97 5.10
CA PHE A 90 1.16 12.94 4.10
C PHE A 90 1.23 14.36 4.67
N THR A 91 1.44 14.50 5.98
CA THR A 91 1.72 15.78 6.64
C THR A 91 3.09 15.76 7.33
N HIS A 92 3.72 16.92 7.42
CA HIS A 92 4.95 17.17 8.17
C HIS A 92 4.80 18.52 8.87
N ASP A 93 5.05 18.58 10.18
CA ASP A 93 4.82 19.79 11.01
C ASP A 93 3.43 20.41 10.81
N SER A 94 2.39 19.56 10.77
CA SER A 94 0.99 19.96 10.55
C SER A 94 0.72 20.62 9.19
N GLN A 95 1.62 20.50 8.23
CA GLN A 95 1.47 21.00 6.85
C GLN A 95 1.45 19.83 5.85
N PRO A 96 0.68 19.92 4.76
CA PRO A 96 0.68 18.87 3.75
C PRO A 96 2.03 18.80 3.01
N THR A 97 2.51 17.57 2.82
CA THR A 97 3.70 17.24 2.02
C THR A 97 3.42 17.18 0.52
N PHE A 98 2.18 17.52 0.13
CA PHE A 98 1.68 17.62 -1.23
C PHE A 98 0.98 18.97 -1.43
N ASP A 99 0.75 19.36 -2.68
CA ASP A 99 0.11 20.62 -3.05
C ASP A 99 -1.24 20.41 -3.75
N VAL A 100 -1.36 19.34 -4.55
CA VAL A 100 -2.54 19.03 -5.38
C VAL A 100 -2.93 17.57 -5.26
N LEU A 101 -4.23 17.28 -5.14
CA LEU A 101 -4.78 15.94 -5.34
C LEU A 101 -5.00 15.67 -6.82
N PHE A 102 -4.54 14.54 -7.33
CA PHE A 102 -4.76 14.14 -8.72
C PHE A 102 -5.60 12.87 -8.80
N GLY A 103 -6.74 12.96 -9.49
CA GLY A 103 -7.65 11.84 -9.72
C GLY A 103 -7.57 11.35 -11.16
N PRO A 104 -6.97 10.18 -11.46
CA PRO A 104 -6.89 9.67 -12.83
C PRO A 104 -8.28 9.40 -13.42
N ALA A 105 -8.50 9.78 -14.67
CA ALA A 105 -9.78 9.52 -15.32
C ALA A 105 -10.07 8.02 -15.50
N TYR A 106 -11.28 7.54 -15.21
CA TYR A 106 -12.46 8.31 -14.76
C TYR A 106 -12.73 8.22 -13.26
N LYS A 107 -12.30 7.12 -12.62
CA LYS A 107 -12.71 6.77 -11.26
C LYS A 107 -12.05 7.66 -10.20
N GLY A 108 -10.84 8.15 -10.45
CA GLY A 108 -10.15 9.05 -9.52
C GLY A 108 -10.79 10.43 -9.43
N ILE A 109 -11.57 10.86 -10.43
CA ILE A 109 -12.19 12.20 -10.48
C ILE A 109 -13.11 12.45 -9.28
N PRO A 110 -14.16 11.64 -9.04
CA PRO A 110 -15.02 11.85 -7.87
C PRO A 110 -14.27 11.65 -6.55
N LEU A 111 -13.27 10.77 -6.51
CA LEU A 111 -12.47 10.52 -5.32
C LEU A 111 -11.63 11.74 -4.93
N ALA A 112 -10.92 12.35 -5.89
CA ALA A 112 -10.12 13.55 -5.67
C ALA A 112 -10.99 14.74 -5.27
N ALA A 113 -12.12 14.94 -5.96
CA ALA A 113 -13.06 16.02 -5.65
C ALA A 113 -13.65 15.87 -4.23
N ALA A 114 -14.23 14.71 -3.91
CA ALA A 114 -14.83 14.47 -2.59
C ALA A 114 -13.78 14.56 -1.46
N THR A 115 -12.60 13.95 -1.65
CA THR A 115 -11.54 13.98 -0.65
C THR A 115 -11.00 15.40 -0.43
N SER A 116 -10.89 16.22 -1.49
CA SER A 116 -10.46 17.62 -1.35
C SER A 116 -11.38 18.43 -0.43
N LEU A 117 -12.69 18.20 -0.52
CA LEU A 117 -13.66 18.84 0.37
C LEU A 117 -13.54 18.32 1.80
N THR A 118 -13.42 17.00 1.98
CA THR A 118 -13.33 16.37 3.31
C THR A 118 -12.06 16.74 4.06
N LEU A 119 -10.95 17.01 3.37
CA LEU A 119 -9.69 17.45 3.97
C LEU A 119 -9.79 18.77 4.75
N LEU A 120 -10.79 19.61 4.48
CA LEU A 120 -11.08 20.81 5.28
C LEU A 120 -11.35 20.47 6.75
N GLN A 121 -11.92 19.30 7.03
CA GLN A 121 -12.15 18.81 8.40
C GLN A 121 -10.84 18.52 9.15
N HIS A 122 -9.74 18.35 8.42
CA HIS A 122 -8.39 18.13 8.94
C HIS A 122 -7.52 19.40 8.87
N ASN A 123 -8.11 20.58 8.61
CA ASN A 123 -7.39 21.84 8.38
C ASN A 123 -6.41 21.80 7.19
N ILE A 124 -6.64 20.91 6.23
CA ILE A 124 -5.83 20.80 5.01
C ILE A 124 -6.64 21.40 3.87
N SER A 125 -6.17 22.54 3.37
CA SER A 125 -6.71 23.15 2.14
C SER A 125 -5.84 22.75 0.96
N THR A 126 -6.44 22.15 -0.06
CA THR A 126 -5.75 21.69 -1.26
C THR A 126 -6.65 21.90 -2.48
N SER A 127 -6.02 21.89 -3.66
CA SER A 127 -6.73 21.87 -4.92
C SER A 127 -6.74 20.47 -5.50
N PHE A 128 -7.61 20.20 -6.47
CA PHE A 128 -7.59 18.94 -7.20
C PHE A 128 -7.46 19.16 -8.70
N ALA A 129 -6.93 18.16 -9.39
CA ALA A 129 -6.84 18.09 -10.84
C ALA A 129 -7.13 16.67 -11.32
N TYR A 130 -7.44 16.52 -12.59
CA TYR A 130 -7.61 15.24 -13.25
C TYR A 130 -7.27 15.34 -14.73
N ASN A 131 -6.92 14.20 -15.35
CA ASN A 131 -6.70 14.15 -16.80
C ASN A 131 -7.98 13.79 -17.58
N ARG A 132 -7.98 14.10 -18.87
CA ARG A 132 -8.91 13.59 -19.87
C ARG A 132 -8.21 12.46 -20.63
N LYS A 133 -8.99 11.49 -21.13
CA LYS A 133 -8.46 10.45 -22.04
C LYS A 133 -8.16 10.99 -23.44
N GLU A 134 -8.82 12.08 -23.84
CA GLU A 134 -8.62 12.74 -25.12
C GLU A 134 -8.37 14.24 -24.93
N SER A 135 -7.44 14.81 -25.71
CA SER A 135 -7.17 16.25 -25.72
C SER A 135 -8.33 17.01 -26.35
N LYS A 136 -8.73 18.14 -25.75
CA LYS A 136 -9.65 19.06 -26.43
C LYS A 136 -8.90 19.91 -27.46
N SER A 137 -9.47 20.06 -28.64
CA SER A 137 -8.96 20.93 -29.71
C SER A 137 -9.34 22.41 -29.54
N HIS A 138 -10.28 22.75 -28.64
CA HIS A 138 -10.85 24.09 -28.47
C HIS A 138 -11.02 24.46 -26.97
N GLY A 139 -11.05 25.76 -26.64
CA GLY A 139 -11.09 26.29 -25.26
C GLY A 139 -9.70 26.41 -24.63
N GLU A 140 -9.56 26.23 -23.30
CA GLU A 140 -8.25 26.15 -22.61
C GLU A 140 -7.34 25.00 -23.11
N GLY A 141 -7.85 24.11 -23.96
CA GLY A 141 -7.09 23.05 -24.60
C GLY A 141 -6.58 21.99 -23.59
N GLY A 142 -5.63 21.18 -24.05
CA GLY A 142 -4.89 20.24 -23.20
C GLY A 142 -5.68 19.03 -22.70
N THR A 143 -5.00 18.27 -21.85
CA THR A 143 -5.47 16.99 -21.28
C THR A 143 -5.76 17.09 -19.79
N LEU A 144 -5.56 18.25 -19.15
CA LEU A 144 -5.80 18.44 -17.71
C LEU A 144 -7.01 19.33 -17.44
N VAL A 145 -7.61 19.13 -16.27
CA VAL A 145 -8.68 19.96 -15.72
C VAL A 145 -8.42 20.16 -14.23
N GLY A 146 -8.67 21.37 -13.73
CA GLY A 146 -8.44 21.74 -12.34
C GLY A 146 -7.15 22.54 -12.16
N ALA A 147 -6.50 22.39 -11.01
CA ALA A 147 -5.27 23.13 -10.72
C ALA A 147 -4.11 22.76 -11.66
N SER A 148 -3.24 23.73 -11.95
CA SER A 148 -1.97 23.46 -12.62
C SER A 148 -1.09 22.53 -11.77
N LEU A 149 -0.42 21.59 -12.42
CA LEU A 149 0.53 20.67 -11.79
C LEU A 149 1.98 21.17 -11.86
N GLU A 150 2.23 22.25 -12.61
CA GLU A 150 3.58 22.74 -12.86
C GLU A 150 4.27 23.15 -11.55
N GLY A 151 5.41 22.53 -11.26
CA GLY A 151 6.19 22.77 -10.05
C GLY A 151 5.54 22.27 -8.75
N LYS A 152 4.46 21.47 -8.84
CA LYS A 152 3.68 21.00 -7.69
C LYS A 152 3.99 19.55 -7.32
N ARG A 153 3.89 19.27 -6.02
CA ARG A 153 3.87 17.94 -5.43
C ARG A 153 2.44 17.40 -5.49
N VAL A 154 2.28 16.22 -6.07
CA VAL A 154 0.98 15.67 -6.43
C VAL A 154 0.74 14.37 -5.69
N LEU A 155 -0.41 14.28 -5.02
CA LEU A 155 -0.88 13.06 -4.37
C LEU A 155 -1.97 12.43 -5.23
N VAL A 156 -1.73 11.21 -5.74
CA VAL A 156 -2.66 10.54 -6.65
C VAL A 156 -3.70 9.74 -5.86
N LEU A 157 -4.98 9.89 -6.19
CA LEU A 157 -6.10 9.17 -5.57
C LEU A 157 -6.76 8.25 -6.61
N ASP A 158 -6.82 6.95 -6.32
CA ASP A 158 -7.44 5.95 -7.20
C ASP A 158 -8.25 4.92 -6.40
N ASP A 159 -8.92 3.98 -7.06
CA ASP A 159 -9.73 2.95 -6.41
C ASP A 159 -8.91 1.75 -5.91
N VAL A 160 -8.23 1.03 -6.81
CA VAL A 160 -7.49 -0.20 -6.52
C VAL A 160 -6.30 -0.30 -7.46
N ILE A 161 -5.12 -0.59 -6.90
CA ILE A 161 -3.95 -0.95 -7.70
C ILE A 161 -4.02 -2.43 -8.07
N THR A 162 -4.24 -2.72 -9.35
CA THR A 162 -4.22 -4.10 -9.89
C THR A 162 -2.83 -4.43 -10.45
N ALA A 163 -2.60 -4.14 -11.73
CA ALA A 163 -1.29 -4.24 -12.38
C ALA A 163 -0.46 -2.94 -12.27
N GLY A 164 -1.03 -1.87 -11.69
CA GLY A 164 -0.41 -0.56 -11.58
C GLY A 164 -0.41 0.28 -12.87
N THR A 165 -1.00 -0.22 -13.97
CA THR A 165 -1.04 0.49 -15.26
C THR A 165 -1.66 1.88 -15.15
N ALA A 166 -2.85 2.01 -14.53
CA ALA A 166 -3.53 3.29 -14.38
C ALA A 166 -2.72 4.28 -13.52
N VAL A 167 -2.04 3.79 -12.48
CA VAL A 167 -1.16 4.62 -11.66
C VAL A 167 0.04 5.10 -12.47
N ARG A 168 0.68 4.24 -13.27
CA ARG A 168 1.81 4.64 -14.13
C ARG A 168 1.42 5.66 -15.18
N GLU A 169 0.25 5.49 -15.82
CA GLU A 169 -0.33 6.51 -16.70
C GLU A 169 -0.50 7.85 -15.97
N ALA A 170 -0.93 7.82 -14.70
CA ALA A 170 -1.02 9.02 -13.87
C ALA A 170 0.35 9.63 -13.55
N LEU A 171 1.36 8.82 -13.23
CA LEU A 171 2.73 9.29 -13.00
C LEU A 171 3.28 10.01 -14.24
N ASP A 172 3.01 9.46 -15.43
CA ASP A 172 3.44 10.04 -16.71
C ASP A 172 2.69 11.35 -17.01
N ALA A 173 1.37 11.38 -16.80
CA ALA A 173 0.55 12.57 -17.00
C ALA A 173 0.99 13.72 -16.07
N VAL A 174 1.27 13.41 -14.80
CA VAL A 174 1.75 14.40 -13.82
C VAL A 174 3.13 14.92 -14.20
N LYS A 175 4.06 14.04 -14.61
CA LYS A 175 5.41 14.44 -15.04
C LYS A 175 5.37 15.33 -16.28
N LEU A 176 4.55 14.97 -17.27
CA LEU A 176 4.37 15.76 -18.51
C LEU A 176 3.81 17.16 -18.22
N ALA A 177 2.97 17.28 -17.19
CA ALA A 177 2.43 18.55 -16.73
C ALA A 177 3.35 19.33 -15.79
N GLY A 178 4.61 18.88 -15.63
CA GLY A 178 5.62 19.56 -14.83
C GLY A 178 5.49 19.35 -13.32
N GLY A 179 4.67 18.40 -12.86
CA GLY A 179 4.51 18.02 -11.46
C GLY A 179 5.35 16.82 -11.05
N VAL A 180 5.43 16.55 -9.75
CA VAL A 180 6.04 15.35 -9.17
C VAL A 180 5.03 14.60 -8.33
N VAL A 181 4.88 13.30 -8.56
CA VAL A 181 4.07 12.48 -7.68
C VAL A 181 4.84 12.19 -6.40
N VAL A 182 4.24 12.45 -5.25
CA VAL A 182 4.82 12.19 -3.92
C VAL A 182 4.16 11.01 -3.21
N GLY A 183 3.07 10.48 -3.78
CA GLY A 183 2.45 9.28 -3.27
C GLY A 183 1.16 8.92 -3.98
N VAL A 184 0.58 7.79 -3.57
CA VAL A 184 -0.68 7.28 -4.08
C VAL A 184 -1.54 6.80 -2.90
N VAL A 185 -2.82 7.14 -2.92
CA VAL A 185 -3.83 6.64 -1.97
C VAL A 185 -4.90 5.87 -2.74
N VAL A 186 -5.19 4.64 -2.31
CA VAL A 186 -6.24 3.80 -2.89
C VAL A 186 -7.24 3.27 -1.87
N ALA A 187 -8.38 2.75 -2.32
CA ALA A 187 -9.45 2.26 -1.45
C ALA A 187 -9.08 0.93 -0.84
N LEU A 188 -8.55 0.03 -1.67
CA LEU A 188 -8.24 -1.34 -1.27
C LEU A 188 -6.87 -1.78 -1.76
N ASP A 189 -6.02 -2.19 -0.81
CA ASP A 189 -4.87 -3.06 -1.08
C ASP A 189 -5.27 -4.52 -0.93
N ARG A 190 -5.08 -5.30 -1.99
CA ARG A 190 -5.34 -6.75 -1.95
C ARG A 190 -4.23 -7.53 -1.25
N GLU A 191 -3.08 -6.89 -0.97
CA GLU A 191 -1.88 -7.51 -0.38
C GLU A 191 -1.46 -8.79 -1.13
N GLU A 192 -1.68 -8.82 -2.45
CA GLU A 192 -1.36 -9.95 -3.34
C GLU A 192 -0.08 -9.72 -4.15
N VAL A 193 0.59 -10.82 -4.54
CA VAL A 193 1.66 -10.77 -5.54
C VAL A 193 1.10 -10.54 -6.94
N ALA A 194 1.84 -9.78 -7.76
CA ALA A 194 1.49 -9.58 -9.16
C ALA A 194 1.42 -10.93 -9.92
N PRO A 195 0.53 -11.07 -10.93
CA PRO A 195 0.52 -12.28 -11.77
C PRO A 195 1.90 -12.54 -12.39
N GLY A 196 2.46 -13.74 -12.18
CA GLY A 196 3.79 -14.10 -12.66
C GLY A 196 4.97 -13.46 -11.92
N GLY A 197 4.71 -12.65 -10.88
CA GLY A 197 5.73 -12.00 -10.06
C GLY A 197 5.80 -12.54 -8.64
N THR A 198 6.84 -12.12 -7.91
CA THR A 198 7.03 -12.42 -6.48
C THR A 198 6.86 -11.19 -5.58
N GLY A 199 6.70 -10.00 -6.17
CA GLY A 199 6.64 -8.71 -5.50
C GLY A 199 5.22 -8.15 -5.29
N SER A 200 5.13 -7.11 -4.47
CA SER A 200 3.91 -6.33 -4.25
C SER A 200 3.80 -5.21 -5.27
N THR A 201 2.69 -5.13 -5.99
CA THR A 201 2.46 -4.02 -6.94
C THR A 201 2.54 -2.65 -6.27
N MET A 202 2.12 -2.52 -5.01
CA MET A 202 2.23 -1.26 -4.27
C MET A 202 3.69 -0.89 -4.00
N LYS A 203 4.54 -1.85 -3.64
CA LYS A 203 5.98 -1.60 -3.45
C LYS A 203 6.68 -1.24 -4.76
N ASP A 204 6.29 -1.88 -5.86
CA ASP A 204 6.84 -1.58 -7.19
C ASP A 204 6.48 -0.15 -7.61
N VAL A 205 5.22 0.26 -7.36
CA VAL A 205 4.76 1.64 -7.59
C VAL A 205 5.49 2.61 -6.66
N GLU A 206 5.66 2.30 -5.37
CA GLU A 206 6.38 3.15 -4.42
C GLU A 206 7.84 3.37 -4.84
N ALA A 207 8.53 2.31 -5.29
CA ALA A 207 9.89 2.38 -5.80
C ALA A 207 9.97 3.23 -7.09
N GLU A 208 8.98 3.12 -7.98
CA GLU A 208 8.92 3.93 -9.20
C GLU A 208 8.68 5.42 -8.88
N ILE A 209 7.80 5.73 -7.93
CA ILE A 209 7.59 7.10 -7.46
C ILE A 209 8.88 7.65 -6.86
N LYS A 210 9.56 6.87 -6.00
CA LYS A 210 10.84 7.27 -5.40
C LYS A 210 11.90 7.59 -6.46
N LYS A 211 12.03 6.75 -7.48
CA LYS A 211 12.94 7.00 -8.60
C LYS A 211 12.62 8.34 -9.29
N ARG A 212 11.35 8.56 -9.65
CA ARG A 212 10.91 9.79 -10.35
C ARG A 212 11.04 11.03 -9.47
N ALA A 213 10.79 10.92 -8.16
CA ALA A 213 10.96 12.01 -7.21
C ALA A 213 12.44 12.39 -7.02
N GLY A 214 13.36 11.43 -7.13
CA GLY A 214 14.81 11.71 -7.13
C GLY A 214 15.31 12.45 -8.37
N GLU A 215 14.55 12.41 -9.46
CA GLU A 215 14.82 13.18 -10.70
C GLU A 215 14.24 14.61 -10.65
N TRP A 216 13.60 15.00 -9.54
CA TRP A 216 12.92 16.30 -9.41
C TRP A 216 13.92 17.47 -9.30
N GLU A 217 13.77 18.45 -10.17
CA GLU A 217 14.69 19.57 -10.30
C GLU A 217 14.69 20.51 -9.08
N THR A 218 15.89 20.89 -8.66
CA THR A 218 16.15 21.91 -7.64
C THR A 218 15.63 23.27 -8.10
N GLY A 219 14.62 23.79 -7.42
CA GLY A 219 13.93 25.06 -7.75
C GLY A 219 12.40 24.96 -7.76
N LYS A 220 11.88 23.73 -7.82
CA LYS A 220 10.46 23.43 -7.59
C LYS A 220 10.22 23.10 -6.11
N ALA A 221 8.96 22.98 -5.68
CA ALA A 221 8.63 22.67 -4.28
C ALA A 221 9.35 21.37 -3.84
N PRO A 222 10.12 21.39 -2.72
CA PRO A 222 10.92 20.23 -2.33
C PRO A 222 10.03 19.07 -1.89
N VAL A 223 10.39 17.86 -2.31
CA VAL A 223 9.76 16.64 -1.80
C VAL A 223 10.20 16.44 -0.35
N VAL A 224 9.22 16.32 0.55
CA VAL A 224 9.46 16.13 1.98
C VAL A 224 9.09 14.68 2.33
N GLY A 225 10.06 13.97 2.91
CA GLY A 225 9.90 12.57 3.26
C GLY A 225 10.04 11.62 2.07
N GLU A 226 9.86 10.33 2.34
CA GLU A 226 9.88 9.28 1.33
C GLU A 226 8.50 9.15 0.68
N PRO A 227 8.41 8.93 -0.64
CA PRO A 227 7.15 8.66 -1.29
C PRO A 227 6.47 7.41 -0.74
N LYS A 228 5.13 7.44 -0.71
CA LYS A 228 4.32 6.40 -0.07
C LYS A 228 3.16 5.96 -0.94
N VAL A 229 2.89 4.66 -0.97
CA VAL A 229 1.62 4.10 -1.44
C VAL A 229 0.83 3.61 -0.23
N ARG A 230 -0.41 4.08 -0.08
CA ARG A 230 -1.26 3.74 1.08
C ARG A 230 -2.65 3.34 0.62
N ALA A 231 -3.29 2.49 1.40
CA ALA A 231 -4.66 2.06 1.17
C ALA A 231 -5.54 2.35 2.37
N ALA A 232 -6.78 2.80 2.13
CA ALA A 232 -7.78 2.98 3.17
C ALA A 232 -8.10 1.65 3.87
N VAL A 233 -8.25 0.58 3.09
CA VAL A 233 -8.47 -0.78 3.57
C VAL A 233 -7.44 -1.72 2.94
N ARG A 234 -6.93 -2.66 3.73
CA ARG A 234 -6.11 -3.76 3.25
C ARG A 234 -6.84 -5.09 3.39
N MET A 235 -6.39 -6.11 2.68
CA MET A 235 -6.92 -7.47 2.80
C MET A 235 -6.94 -7.95 4.26
N ARG A 236 -5.87 -7.71 5.03
CA ARG A 236 -5.85 -8.05 6.47
C ARG A 236 -6.90 -7.30 7.30
N ASP A 237 -7.25 -6.07 6.92
CA ASP A 237 -8.29 -5.31 7.62
C ASP A 237 -9.68 -5.90 7.33
N LEU A 238 -9.90 -6.45 6.12
CA LEU A 238 -11.09 -7.25 5.80
C LEU A 238 -11.16 -8.53 6.63
N VAL A 239 -10.03 -9.22 6.81
CA VAL A 239 -9.96 -10.44 7.64
C VAL A 239 -10.31 -10.13 9.08
N SER A 240 -9.71 -9.10 9.68
CA SER A 240 -10.02 -8.69 11.06
C SER A 240 -11.49 -8.30 11.21
N TRP A 241 -12.05 -7.56 10.24
CA TRP A 241 -13.47 -7.21 10.26
C TRP A 241 -14.36 -8.47 10.20
N LEU A 242 -14.04 -9.45 9.36
CA LEU A 242 -14.78 -10.72 9.29
C LEU A 242 -14.69 -11.53 10.60
N GLU A 243 -13.53 -11.49 11.28
CA GLU A 243 -13.34 -12.12 12.59
C GLU A 243 -14.28 -11.48 13.63
N ASP A 244 -14.34 -10.15 13.66
CA ASP A 244 -15.23 -9.39 14.56
C ASP A 244 -16.72 -9.68 14.28
N GLN A 245 -17.08 -9.98 13.03
CA GLN A 245 -18.44 -10.37 12.64
C GLN A 245 -18.74 -11.87 12.85
N GLY A 246 -17.79 -12.67 13.34
CA GLY A 246 -17.97 -14.12 13.53
C GLY A 246 -18.08 -14.93 12.23
N ARG A 247 -17.69 -14.38 11.08
CA ARG A 247 -17.78 -15.01 9.74
C ARG A 247 -16.65 -16.00 9.49
N THR A 248 -16.59 -17.05 10.32
CA THR A 248 -15.47 -17.99 10.41
C THR A 248 -15.10 -18.66 9.07
N GLU A 249 -16.07 -19.05 8.25
CA GLU A 249 -15.80 -19.66 6.95
C GLU A 249 -15.12 -18.70 5.96
N ASP A 250 -15.57 -17.44 5.91
CA ASP A 250 -14.98 -16.44 5.03
C ASP A 250 -13.56 -16.09 5.47
N VAL A 251 -13.33 -16.02 6.80
CA VAL A 251 -11.98 -15.85 7.37
C VAL A 251 -11.04 -16.96 6.92
N GLN A 252 -11.47 -18.22 6.98
CA GLN A 252 -10.65 -19.36 6.54
C GLN A 252 -10.33 -19.29 5.05
N LYS A 253 -11.33 -19.00 4.21
CA LYS A 253 -11.14 -18.85 2.75
C LYS A 253 -10.20 -17.69 2.42
N MET A 254 -10.35 -16.55 3.11
CA MET A 254 -9.47 -15.39 2.97
C MET A 254 -8.02 -15.71 3.38
N LYS A 255 -7.81 -16.36 4.53
CA LYS A 255 -6.48 -16.78 4.99
C LYS A 255 -5.82 -17.75 4.00
N ALA A 256 -6.53 -18.78 3.55
CA ALA A 256 -6.02 -19.72 2.56
C ALA A 256 -5.62 -19.03 1.24
N TYR A 257 -6.45 -18.09 0.76
CA TYR A 257 -6.13 -17.30 -0.43
C TYR A 257 -4.89 -16.42 -0.23
N ARG A 258 -4.73 -15.79 0.94
CA ARG A 258 -3.53 -15.01 1.29
C ARG A 258 -2.29 -15.88 1.40
N ASP A 259 -2.39 -17.10 1.93
CA ASP A 259 -1.22 -17.99 2.04
C ASP A 259 -0.72 -18.41 0.65
N GLN A 260 -1.64 -18.54 -0.30
CA GLN A 260 -1.34 -18.89 -1.69
C GLN A 260 -0.82 -17.71 -2.52
N TYR A 261 -1.48 -16.54 -2.44
CA TYR A 261 -1.22 -15.40 -3.35
C TYR A 261 -0.77 -14.12 -2.65
N GLY A 262 -0.72 -14.09 -1.32
CA GLY A 262 -0.32 -12.93 -0.55
C GLY A 262 1.16 -12.61 -0.72
N VAL A 263 1.49 -11.32 -0.59
CA VAL A 263 2.89 -10.87 -0.58
C VAL A 263 3.60 -11.48 0.61
N LYS A 264 4.61 -12.30 0.36
CA LYS A 264 5.45 -12.88 1.41
C LYS A 264 6.53 -11.89 1.78
N ASP A 265 6.54 -11.46 3.04
CA ASP A 265 7.60 -10.60 3.55
C ASP A 265 8.87 -11.45 3.76
N ILE A 266 9.71 -11.51 2.72
CA ILE A 266 10.95 -12.32 2.71
C ILE A 266 11.86 -11.93 3.88
N THR A 267 11.83 -10.67 4.31
CA THR A 267 12.54 -10.15 5.48
C THR A 267 12.16 -10.87 6.78
N LYS A 268 10.88 -11.20 6.97
CA LYS A 268 10.41 -11.97 8.14
C LYS A 268 10.72 -13.45 8.04
N ILE A 269 10.81 -14.00 6.82
CA ILE A 269 11.22 -15.39 6.59
C ILE A 269 12.70 -15.56 6.97
N ILE A 270 13.55 -14.60 6.58
CA ILE A 270 14.98 -14.58 6.93
C ILE A 270 15.18 -14.33 8.44
N GLN A 271 14.42 -13.41 9.05
CA GLN A 271 14.46 -13.22 10.52
C GLN A 271 14.05 -14.47 11.28
N ARG A 272 12.97 -15.17 10.87
CA ARG A 272 12.56 -16.44 11.48
C ARG A 272 13.57 -17.56 11.29
N GLN A 273 14.31 -17.59 10.17
CA GLN A 273 15.39 -18.56 9.96
C GLN A 273 16.64 -18.26 10.79
N ASN A 274 16.90 -16.98 11.09
CA ASN A 274 18.00 -16.55 11.97
C ASN A 274 17.67 -16.64 13.47
N GLU A 275 16.39 -16.83 13.83
CA GLU A 275 15.92 -17.07 15.21
C GLU A 275 15.91 -18.56 15.61
N ILE A 276 16.16 -19.48 14.66
CA ILE A 276 16.42 -20.87 15.00
C ILE A 276 17.88 -20.94 15.51
N PRO A 277 18.13 -21.34 16.77
CA PRO A 277 19.50 -21.42 17.27
C PRO A 277 20.24 -22.46 16.43
N MET A 278 21.20 -21.99 15.64
CA MET A 278 22.17 -22.85 14.97
C MET A 278 22.88 -23.67 16.05
N PRO A 279 22.92 -25.01 15.96
CA PRO A 279 23.74 -25.80 16.87
C PRO A 279 25.20 -25.32 16.76
N ILE A 280 25.83 -25.13 17.92
CA ILE A 280 27.09 -24.41 18.15
C ILE A 280 28.32 -25.00 17.41
N TYR A 281 28.16 -26.01 16.54
CA TYR A 281 29.27 -26.70 15.88
C TYR A 281 29.70 -26.16 14.51
N ALA A 282 29.17 -25.03 14.03
CA ALA A 282 29.57 -24.44 12.75
C ALA A 282 30.33 -23.11 12.88
N ALA A 283 30.92 -22.82 14.05
CA ALA A 283 31.82 -21.68 14.23
C ALA A 283 33.24 -22.05 13.78
N GLY A 284 33.44 -22.17 12.47
CA GLY A 284 34.76 -22.41 11.91
C GLY A 284 34.66 -22.80 10.45
N TRP A 285 34.50 -21.79 9.58
CA TRP A 285 35.19 -21.67 8.29
C TRP A 285 34.61 -20.46 7.56
N LEU A 286 35.33 -19.34 7.65
CA LEU A 286 35.07 -18.13 6.88
C LEU A 286 36.01 -18.12 5.67
N ALA A 287 35.40 -17.98 4.50
CA ALA A 287 35.92 -17.41 3.26
C ALA A 287 37.16 -18.06 2.59
N ARG A 288 36.92 -18.66 1.42
CA ARG A 288 37.62 -18.35 0.16
C ARG A 288 36.90 -18.99 -1.05
N HIS A 289 36.77 -18.21 -2.13
CA HIS A 289 36.32 -18.61 -3.48
C HIS A 289 34.82 -18.83 -3.76
N GLY A 290 33.93 -17.97 -3.25
CA GLY A 290 32.67 -17.67 -3.95
C GLY A 290 31.70 -18.84 -4.21
N LYS A 291 31.69 -19.87 -3.37
CA LYS A 291 30.67 -20.94 -3.39
C LYS A 291 30.09 -21.15 -2.00
N ILE A 292 28.76 -21.27 -1.93
CA ILE A 292 28.00 -21.63 -0.74
C ILE A 292 27.67 -23.13 -0.86
N TYR A 293 27.98 -23.91 0.17
CA TYR A 293 27.53 -25.29 0.31
C TYR A 293 26.66 -25.41 1.56
N VAL A 294 25.50 -26.05 1.43
CA VAL A 294 24.61 -26.38 2.54
C VAL A 294 24.64 -27.90 2.69
N ILE A 295 24.96 -28.39 3.89
CA ILE A 295 24.89 -29.83 4.21
C ILE A 295 23.89 -30.04 5.34
N GLY A 296 22.94 -30.96 5.14
CA GLY A 296 22.01 -31.41 6.17
C GLY A 296 21.36 -32.75 5.84
N SER A 297 21.83 -33.82 6.50
CA SER A 297 21.30 -35.20 6.62
C SER A 297 21.65 -36.27 5.55
N PRO A 298 21.72 -37.57 5.93
CA PRO A 298 22.60 -38.57 5.33
C PRO A 298 21.94 -39.26 4.12
N CYS A 299 22.06 -38.65 2.95
CA CYS A 299 21.98 -39.38 1.69
C CYS A 299 22.74 -38.59 0.64
N SER A 300 24.03 -38.87 0.54
CA SER A 300 24.91 -38.33 -0.50
C SER A 300 24.46 -38.80 -1.88
N ARG A 301 23.93 -37.88 -2.69
CA ARG A 301 24.05 -37.94 -4.16
C ARG A 301 24.58 -36.59 -4.63
N GLU A 302 25.74 -36.62 -5.28
CA GLU A 302 26.27 -35.49 -6.04
C GLU A 302 25.25 -35.09 -7.10
N LEU A 303 24.84 -33.82 -7.08
CA LEU A 303 24.22 -33.19 -8.24
C LEU A 303 25.32 -32.39 -8.94
N GLU A 304 25.91 -32.98 -9.98
CA GLU A 304 26.72 -32.25 -10.95
C GLU A 304 25.85 -31.19 -11.63
N ILE A 305 26.15 -29.92 -11.34
CA ILE A 305 25.59 -28.80 -12.09
C ILE A 305 26.38 -28.72 -13.40
N ASN A 306 25.84 -29.31 -14.47
CA ASN A 306 26.31 -29.04 -15.82
C ASN A 306 26.19 -27.54 -16.10
N ARG A 307 27.33 -26.90 -16.39
CA ARG A 307 27.35 -25.57 -16.98
C ARG A 307 26.62 -25.65 -18.33
N PRO A 308 25.70 -24.74 -18.67
CA PRO A 308 25.31 -24.61 -20.06
C PRO A 308 26.53 -24.10 -20.84
N GLU A 309 26.97 -24.89 -21.82
CA GLU A 309 27.85 -24.41 -22.88
C GLU A 309 27.15 -23.24 -23.56
N VAL A 310 27.85 -22.10 -23.60
CA VAL A 310 27.47 -20.99 -24.45
C VAL A 310 27.75 -21.45 -25.88
N SER A 311 26.71 -21.85 -26.61
CA SER A 311 26.82 -22.04 -28.06
C SER A 311 26.81 -20.67 -28.73
N GLU A 312 27.88 -20.35 -29.46
CA GLU A 312 28.11 -19.12 -30.23
C GLU A 312 27.15 -18.87 -31.42
N ASP A 313 25.99 -19.53 -31.48
CA ASP A 313 25.21 -19.65 -32.73
C ASP A 313 23.90 -18.83 -32.76
N TYR A 314 23.84 -17.70 -32.04
CA TYR A 314 22.68 -16.78 -32.09
C TYR A 314 23.07 -15.35 -32.49
N MET A 315 23.97 -15.23 -33.46
CA MET A 315 24.31 -13.97 -34.15
C MET A 315 24.24 -14.12 -35.67
N GLN A 316 23.20 -14.78 -36.19
CA GLN A 316 22.79 -14.68 -37.60
C GLN A 316 21.38 -15.27 -37.82
N ARG A 317 20.34 -14.42 -37.72
CA ARG A 317 19.07 -14.45 -38.48
C ARG A 317 18.18 -13.29 -38.08
#